data_AF-A0A8J5MYR2-F1
#
_entry.id   AF-A0A8J5MYR2-F1
#
_cell.length_a   1.000
_cell.length_b   1.000
_cell.length_c   1.000
_cell.angle_alpha   90.00
_cell.angle_beta   90.00
_cell.angle_gamma   90.00
#
_symmetry.space_group_name_H-M   'P 1'
#
loop_
_entity.id
_entity.type
_entity.pdbx_description
1 polymer ?
#
loop_
_entity_poly.entity_id
_entity_poly.type
_entity_poly.pdbx_seq_one_letter_code
_entity_poly.pdbx_strand_id
1 'polypeptide(L)'
;LRQVSWCVTVVVVSDDPTFLAMFAEWSLKGRLLVWSTRLLVVTRLPLSRLHPLHKLLSVTNSMLLIIKDSSEYLRSNATSLSLQKVETDLLSVVKLYESLISFVSEMRQVGTETQLDPREKFKVDNFYTILDCLRNELEHRVNAYSEIKKLFSFLTEYDRMKYDDLKAQLELVVSTYSSDLEASVLDDFLQFKDILSSESDRFPHRPNLVVATEKFRAVKKDVGEEKLKYAGSFANILDYLSISLNFSYTFVRPSDDTWGGKKADGSYTGMVGMVAREVSTVKL
;
A
#
# COMPACT_ATOMS: atom_id res chain seq x y z
N LEU A 1 29.67 21.57 7.34
CA LEU A 1 28.54 20.71 6.91
C LEU A 1 27.56 20.59 8.07
N ARG A 2 26.58 21.49 8.17
CA ARG A 2 25.51 21.41 9.19
C ARG A 2 24.65 20.21 8.83
N GLN A 3 24.59 19.22 9.72
CA GLN A 3 23.62 18.14 9.64
C GLN A 3 22.22 18.74 9.46
N VAL A 4 21.51 18.27 8.43
CA VAL A 4 20.10 18.59 8.18
C VAL A 4 19.33 18.10 9.41
N SER A 5 19.05 18.98 10.35
CA SER A 5 18.15 18.70 11.47
C SER A 5 16.78 18.47 10.87
N TRP A 6 16.38 17.20 10.72
CA TRP A 6 15.07 16.80 10.22
C TRP A 6 14.00 17.45 11.11
N CYS A 7 13.27 18.42 10.55
CA CYS A 7 12.13 19.04 11.18
C CYS A 7 10.97 18.04 11.13
N VAL A 8 10.88 17.15 12.13
CA VAL A 8 9.80 16.16 12.19
C VAL A 8 8.53 16.84 12.68
N THR A 9 7.43 16.70 11.94
CA THR A 9 6.09 17.12 12.41
C THR A 9 5.35 15.90 12.92
N VAL A 10 4.96 15.92 14.19
CA VAL A 10 4.23 14.84 14.87
C VAL A 10 2.80 15.31 15.09
N VAL A 11 1.84 14.59 14.53
CA VAL A 11 0.40 14.85 14.77
C VAL A 11 -0.15 13.71 15.62
N VAL A 12 -0.71 14.05 16.79
CA VAL A 12 -1.30 13.10 17.72
C VAL A 12 -2.79 13.37 17.79
N VAL A 13 -3.61 12.46 17.27
CA VAL A 13 -5.08 12.53 17.35
C VAL A 13 -5.54 11.51 18.38
N SER A 14 -6.05 11.96 19.53
CA SER A 14 -6.57 11.05 20.57
C SER A 14 -7.52 11.74 21.55
N ASP A 15 -8.53 11.00 21.98
CA ASP A 15 -9.42 11.36 23.09
C ASP A 15 -9.20 10.49 24.34
N ASP A 16 -8.22 9.58 24.31
CA ASP A 16 -7.87 8.82 25.49
C ASP A 16 -6.87 9.61 26.36
N PRO A 17 -7.29 10.13 27.53
CA PRO A 17 -6.40 10.87 28.42
C PRO A 17 -5.25 10.00 28.95
N THR A 18 -5.44 8.68 29.04
CA THR A 18 -4.41 7.74 29.52
C THR A 18 -3.32 7.63 28.47
N PHE A 19 -3.68 7.38 27.21
CA PHE A 19 -2.75 7.41 26.09
C PHE A 19 -2.00 8.73 26.00
N LEU A 20 -2.69 9.87 26.09
CA LEU A 20 -2.05 11.18 25.98
C LEU A 20 -1.05 11.46 27.12
N ALA A 21 -1.37 11.02 28.34
CA ALA A 21 -0.45 11.11 29.48
C ALA A 21 0.79 10.22 29.28
N MET A 22 0.58 8.98 28.84
CA MET A 22 1.66 8.04 28.52
C MET A 22 2.54 8.56 27.38
N PHE A 23 1.93 9.05 26.30
CA PHE A 23 2.64 9.67 25.18
C PHE A 23 3.50 10.84 25.65
N ALA A 24 2.99 11.71 26.51
CA ALA A 24 3.74 12.84 27.04
C ALA A 24 4.94 12.41 27.88
N GLU A 25 4.76 11.43 28.77
CA GLU A 25 5.82 10.89 29.61
C GLU A 25 6.93 10.23 28.77
N TRP A 26 6.53 9.41 27.80
CA TRP A 26 7.47 8.70 26.93
C TRP A 26 8.18 9.65 25.98
N SER A 27 7.50 10.68 25.48
CA SER A 27 8.11 11.71 24.63
C SER A 27 9.20 12.49 25.36
N LEU A 28 8.96 12.84 26.63
CA LEU A 28 9.94 13.52 27.48
C LEU A 28 11.12 12.62 27.87
N LYS A 29 10.85 11.36 28.24
CA LYS A 29 11.91 10.40 28.63
C LYS A 29 12.77 9.96 27.45
N GLY A 30 12.15 9.69 26.30
CA GLY A 30 12.82 9.15 25.11
C GLY A 30 13.54 10.19 24.25
N ARG A 31 13.44 11.49 24.57
CA ARG A 31 13.89 12.61 23.71
C ARG A 31 13.31 12.51 22.28
N LEU A 32 12.13 11.91 22.14
CA LEU A 32 11.43 11.74 20.86
C LEU A 32 11.12 13.08 20.20
N LEU A 33 10.93 14.13 21.00
CA LEU A 33 10.70 15.50 20.55
C LEU A 33 11.93 16.34 20.90
N VAL A 34 12.75 16.61 19.89
CA VAL A 34 13.86 17.59 19.97
C VAL A 34 13.27 18.98 19.74
N TRP A 35 13.95 20.07 20.09
CA TRP A 35 13.45 21.44 19.84
C TRP A 35 13.01 21.71 18.39
N SER A 36 13.59 21.02 17.42
CA SER A 36 13.21 21.10 16.01
C SER A 36 11.90 20.37 15.66
N THR A 37 11.36 19.57 16.57
CA THR A 37 10.14 18.79 16.36
C THR A 37 8.90 19.66 16.61
N ARG A 38 7.99 19.66 15.64
CA ARG A 38 6.70 20.36 15.72
C ARG A 38 5.62 19.37 16.13
N LEU A 39 4.92 19.63 17.24
CA LEU A 39 3.89 18.73 17.76
C LEU A 39 2.50 19.36 17.61
N LEU A 40 1.58 18.68 16.93
CA LEU A 40 0.17 19.06 16.90
C LEU A 40 -0.64 17.99 17.64
N VAL A 41 -1.25 18.36 18.77
CA VAL A 41 -2.18 17.47 19.49
C VAL A 41 -3.60 17.86 19.12
N VAL A 42 -4.35 16.92 18.58
CA VAL A 42 -5.76 17.08 18.18
C VAL A 42 -6.61 16.23 19.11
N THR A 43 -7.53 16.85 19.84
CA THR A 43 -8.37 16.18 20.83
C THR A 43 -9.71 16.88 20.98
N ARG A 44 -10.73 16.15 21.45
CA ARG A 44 -12.01 16.71 21.90
C ARG A 44 -12.05 16.94 23.41
N LEU A 45 -10.99 16.56 24.13
CA LEU A 45 -10.95 16.67 25.58
C LEU A 45 -10.87 18.14 26.04
N PRO A 46 -11.56 18.50 27.13
CA PRO A 46 -11.42 19.82 27.73
C PRO A 46 -10.02 20.00 28.33
N LEU A 47 -9.53 21.25 28.36
CA LEU A 47 -8.21 21.62 28.89
C LEU A 47 -7.92 21.07 30.30
N SER A 48 -8.96 20.94 31.14
CA SER A 48 -8.84 20.38 32.50
C SER A 48 -8.33 18.93 32.53
N ARG A 49 -8.63 18.14 31.48
CA ARG A 49 -8.20 16.74 31.36
C ARG A 49 -6.82 16.58 30.71
N LEU A 50 -6.24 17.67 30.20
CA LEU A 50 -4.96 17.68 29.48
C LEU A 50 -3.80 18.18 30.35
N HIS A 51 -3.99 18.28 31.66
CA HIS A 51 -2.95 18.68 32.60
C HIS A 51 -1.62 17.91 32.46
N PRO A 52 -1.62 16.58 32.19
CA PRO A 52 -0.39 15.82 31.97
C PRO A 52 0.42 16.28 30.75
N LEU A 53 -0.24 16.81 29.72
CA LEU A 53 0.40 17.30 28.49
C LEU A 53 1.03 18.70 28.67
N HIS A 54 0.62 19.48 29.68
CA HIS A 54 1.06 20.86 29.85
C HIS A 54 2.59 21.00 29.88
N LYS A 55 3.26 20.07 30.58
CA LYS A 55 4.73 20.05 30.67
C LYS A 55 5.39 19.76 29.33
N LEU A 56 4.84 18.82 28.54
CA LEU A 56 5.33 18.51 27.19
C LEU A 56 5.13 19.70 26.26
N LEU A 57 3.94 20.29 26.29
CA LEU A 57 3.58 21.39 25.40
C LEU A 57 4.42 22.65 25.69
N SER A 58 4.74 22.89 26.95
CA SER A 58 5.56 24.03 27.37
C SER A 58 7.03 23.96 26.93
N VAL A 59 7.54 22.78 26.60
CA VAL A 59 8.98 22.57 26.27
C VAL A 59 9.21 22.18 24.82
N THR A 60 8.15 22.14 24.00
CA THR A 60 8.21 21.75 22.58
C THR A 60 7.51 22.79 21.71
N ASN A 61 7.89 22.87 20.44
CA ASN A 61 7.17 23.67 19.45
C ASN A 61 5.82 23.01 19.16
N SER A 62 4.86 23.24 20.04
CA SER A 62 3.62 22.47 20.08
C SER A 62 2.37 23.32 20.03
N MET A 63 1.33 22.75 19.44
CA MET A 63 0.01 23.32 19.35
C MET A 63 -1.02 22.29 19.82
N LEU A 64 -1.97 22.75 20.62
CA LEU A 64 -3.14 21.99 21.01
C LEU A 64 -4.35 22.49 20.24
N LEU A 65 -4.95 21.62 19.44
CA LEU A 65 -6.20 21.87 18.73
C LEU A 65 -7.32 21.11 19.43
N ILE A 66 -8.24 21.86 20.04
CA ILE A 66 -9.45 21.30 20.65
C ILE A 66 -10.58 21.43 19.65
N ILE A 67 -10.94 20.32 19.00
CA ILE A 67 -12.03 20.31 18.02
C ILE A 67 -13.35 20.15 18.77
N LYS A 68 -14.25 21.12 18.63
CA LYS A 68 -15.60 21.08 19.23
C LYS A 68 -16.60 20.36 18.31
N ASP A 69 -16.38 20.39 17.00
CA ASP A 69 -17.21 19.70 16.03
C ASP A 69 -16.84 18.22 15.92
N SER A 70 -17.82 17.35 16.10
CA SER A 70 -17.60 15.90 16.05
C SER A 70 -17.23 15.42 14.64
N SER A 71 -17.68 16.11 13.61
CA SER A 71 -17.54 15.69 12.21
C SER A 71 -16.09 15.79 11.71
N GLU A 72 -15.40 16.89 11.99
CA GLU A 72 -14.01 17.13 11.59
C GLU A 72 -13.04 16.18 12.29
N TYR A 73 -13.26 15.94 13.60
CA TYR A 73 -12.49 14.99 14.39
C TYR A 73 -12.65 13.55 13.88
N LEU A 74 -13.90 13.12 13.65
CA LEU A 74 -14.19 11.79 13.12
C LEU A 74 -13.56 11.58 11.74
N ARG A 75 -13.58 12.60 10.88
CA ARG A 75 -12.92 12.54 9.55
C ARG A 75 -11.41 12.36 9.69
N SER A 76 -10.74 13.16 10.53
CA SER A 76 -9.29 13.05 10.74
C SER A 76 -8.88 11.70 11.36
N ASN A 77 -9.62 11.23 12.36
CA ASN A 77 -9.35 9.95 13.01
C ASN A 77 -9.61 8.75 12.08
N ALA A 78 -10.70 8.76 11.32
CA ALA A 78 -11.02 7.70 10.35
C ALA A 78 -9.95 7.59 9.25
N THR A 79 -9.46 8.72 8.74
CA THR A 79 -8.36 8.76 7.76
C THR A 79 -7.07 8.22 8.36
N SER A 80 -6.70 8.64 9.58
CA SER A 80 -5.51 8.16 10.28
C SER A 80 -5.55 6.64 10.52
N LEU A 81 -6.68 6.13 11.01
CA LEU A 81 -6.87 4.69 11.24
C LEU A 81 -6.85 3.89 9.94
N SER A 82 -7.39 4.43 8.85
CA SER A 82 -7.38 3.78 7.54
C SER A 82 -5.97 3.71 6.94
N LEU A 83 -5.15 4.75 7.14
CA LEU A 83 -3.74 4.75 6.73
C LEU A 83 -2.86 3.80 7.54
N GLN A 84 -3.26 3.44 8.76
CA GLN A 84 -2.52 2.52 9.64
C GLN A 84 -2.86 1.04 9.41
N LYS A 85 -3.79 0.72 8.51
CA LYS A 85 -4.10 -0.67 8.15
C LYS A 85 -2.97 -1.27 7.31
N VAL A 86 -2.68 -2.55 7.55
CA VAL A 86 -1.59 -3.30 6.89
C VAL A 86 -1.90 -3.59 5.41
N GLU A 87 -3.19 -3.67 5.05
CA GLU A 87 -3.66 -4.02 3.71
C GLU A 87 -4.47 -2.87 3.08
N THR A 88 -3.84 -1.71 2.90
CA THR A 88 -4.49 -0.56 2.23
C THR A 88 -4.02 -0.46 0.79
N ASP A 89 -4.96 -0.39 -0.15
CA ASP A 89 -4.63 -0.24 -1.57
C ASP A 89 -4.08 1.16 -1.89
N LEU A 90 -3.17 1.22 -2.86
CA LEU A 90 -2.48 2.46 -3.25
C LEU A 90 -3.43 3.59 -3.66
N LEU A 91 -4.57 3.25 -4.28
CA LEU A 91 -5.56 4.22 -4.74
C LEU A 91 -6.29 4.88 -3.56
N SER A 92 -6.67 4.09 -2.56
CA SER A 92 -7.24 4.58 -1.31
C SER A 92 -6.24 5.43 -0.53
N VAL A 93 -4.96 5.05 -0.48
CA VAL A 93 -3.92 5.84 0.19
C VAL A 93 -3.82 7.25 -0.39
N VAL A 94 -3.76 7.39 -1.72
CA VAL A 94 -3.71 8.70 -2.39
C VAL A 94 -4.93 9.55 -2.04
N LYS A 95 -6.15 9.00 -2.17
CA LYS A 95 -7.40 9.72 -1.83
C LYS A 95 -7.45 10.17 -0.37
N LEU A 96 -6.98 9.32 0.55
CA LEU A 96 -6.95 9.63 1.99
C LEU A 96 -6.00 10.80 2.28
N TYR A 97 -4.84 10.81 1.64
CA TYR A 97 -3.90 11.92 1.80
C TYR A 97 -4.41 13.21 1.14
N GLU A 98 -5.00 13.16 -0.06
CA GLU A 98 -5.63 14.33 -0.70
C GLU A 98 -6.73 14.93 0.19
N SER A 99 -7.56 14.08 0.79
CA SER A 99 -8.58 14.51 1.76
C SER A 99 -7.96 15.19 2.99
N LEU A 100 -6.84 14.67 3.50
CA LEU A 100 -6.14 15.25 4.65
C LEU A 100 -5.48 16.60 4.29
N ILE A 101 -4.89 16.73 3.10
CA ILE A 101 -4.35 17.99 2.57
C ILE A 101 -5.46 19.04 2.45
N SER A 102 -6.64 18.65 1.93
CA SER A 102 -7.79 19.54 1.83
C SER A 102 -8.25 20.02 3.20
N PHE A 103 -8.37 19.12 4.17
CA PHE A 103 -8.74 19.48 5.54
C PHE A 103 -7.75 20.45 6.19
N VAL A 104 -6.44 20.19 6.04
CA VAL A 104 -5.38 21.10 6.53
C VAL A 104 -5.47 22.47 5.87
N SER A 105 -5.84 22.52 4.59
CA SER A 105 -6.01 23.76 3.83
C SER A 105 -7.25 24.54 4.25
N GLU A 106 -8.36 23.87 4.51
CA GLU A 106 -9.60 24.46 5.07
C GLU A 106 -9.31 25.12 6.43
N MET A 107 -8.57 24.45 7.32
CA MET A 107 -8.19 25.00 8.63
C MET A 107 -7.34 26.28 8.55
N ARG A 108 -6.59 26.47 7.46
CA ARG A 108 -5.80 27.70 7.24
C ARG A 108 -6.66 28.92 6.91
N GLN A 109 -7.81 28.72 6.26
CA GLN A 109 -8.66 29.82 5.77
C GLN A 109 -9.55 30.45 6.85
N VAL A 110 -9.80 29.76 7.96
CA VAL A 110 -10.73 30.22 9.02
C VAL A 110 -10.23 31.45 9.80
N GLY A 111 -8.93 31.79 9.74
CA GLY A 111 -8.32 32.78 10.63
C GLY A 111 -7.95 34.15 10.04
N THR A 112 -8.49 34.56 8.90
CA THR A 112 -7.99 35.77 8.18
C THR A 112 -8.61 37.13 8.55
N GLU A 113 -9.58 37.24 9.47
CA GLU A 113 -10.32 38.51 9.67
C GLU A 113 -10.41 39.04 11.12
N THR A 114 -9.33 38.99 11.92
CA THR A 114 -9.36 39.63 13.25
C THR A 114 -8.04 40.33 13.60
N GLN A 115 -8.12 41.54 14.17
CA GLN A 115 -6.97 42.18 14.81
C GLN A 115 -6.62 41.38 16.07
N LEU A 116 -5.53 40.62 16.00
CA LEU A 116 -5.04 39.77 17.08
C LEU A 116 -3.95 40.50 17.87
N ASP A 117 -3.96 40.34 19.20
CA ASP A 117 -2.87 40.78 20.08
C ASP A 117 -1.55 40.08 19.68
N PRO A 118 -0.35 40.68 19.86
CA PRO A 118 0.91 40.08 19.42
C PRO A 118 1.16 38.66 19.94
N ARG A 119 0.64 38.32 21.13
CA ARG A 119 0.72 36.96 21.67
C ARG A 119 -0.17 35.98 20.91
N GLU A 120 -1.35 36.42 20.48
CA GLU A 120 -2.28 35.63 19.67
C GLU A 120 -1.78 35.51 18.24
N LYS A 121 -1.23 36.59 17.69
CA LYS A 121 -0.54 36.58 16.39
C LYS A 121 0.61 35.57 16.36
N PHE A 122 1.46 35.54 17.39
CA PHE A 122 2.54 34.55 17.47
C PHE A 122 2.04 33.10 17.53
N LYS A 123 0.94 32.83 18.26
CA LYS A 123 0.31 31.50 18.29
C LYS A 123 -0.24 31.10 16.94
N VAL A 124 -0.89 32.03 16.24
CA VAL A 124 -1.44 31.84 14.90
C VAL A 124 -0.33 31.64 13.86
N ASP A 125 0.76 32.39 13.94
CA ASP A 125 1.92 32.23 13.05
C ASP A 125 2.59 30.86 13.26
N ASN A 126 2.74 30.42 14.52
CA ASN A 126 3.26 29.08 14.83
C ASN A 126 2.30 27.99 14.33
N PHE A 127 0.99 28.16 14.51
CA PHE A 127 -0.03 27.24 13.98
C PHE A 127 0.07 27.08 12.47
N TYR A 128 0.07 28.18 11.72
CA TYR A 128 0.19 28.14 10.27
C TYR A 128 1.52 27.53 9.82
N THR A 129 2.60 27.78 10.55
CA THR A 129 3.90 27.17 10.30
C THR A 129 3.87 25.64 10.49
N ILE A 130 3.12 25.14 11.48
CA ILE A 130 2.91 23.70 11.68
C ILE A 130 2.02 23.11 10.58
N LEU A 131 0.92 23.78 10.22
CA LEU A 131 0.02 23.34 9.14
C LEU A 131 0.70 23.34 7.78
N ASP A 132 1.47 24.36 7.44
CA ASP A 132 2.20 24.46 6.18
C ASP A 132 3.27 23.35 6.08
N CYS A 133 3.95 23.00 7.18
CA CYS A 133 4.86 21.85 7.19
C CYS A 133 4.13 20.52 7.08
N LEU A 134 3.03 20.33 7.80
CA LEU A 134 2.21 19.13 7.68
C LEU A 134 1.73 18.95 6.23
N ARG A 135 1.20 20.00 5.61
CA ARG A 135 0.79 19.99 4.21
C ARG A 135 1.94 19.56 3.31
N ASN A 136 3.11 20.18 3.45
CA ASN A 136 4.27 19.87 2.61
C ASN A 136 4.70 18.40 2.74
N GLU A 137 4.70 17.84 3.95
CA GLU A 137 5.01 16.42 4.17
C GLU A 137 3.95 15.48 3.57
N LEU A 138 2.67 15.84 3.66
CA LEU A 138 1.58 15.07 3.05
C LEU A 138 1.64 15.15 1.52
N GLU A 139 1.87 16.34 0.96
CA GLU A 139 2.07 16.56 -0.48
C GLU A 139 3.26 15.74 -0.99
N HIS A 140 4.39 15.76 -0.27
CA HIS A 140 5.55 14.96 -0.64
C HIS A 140 5.22 13.45 -0.68
N ARG A 141 4.46 12.95 0.30
CA ARG A 141 4.03 11.54 0.33
C ARG A 141 3.04 11.22 -0.79
N VAL A 142 2.03 12.06 -1.01
CA VAL A 142 1.07 11.91 -2.12
C VAL A 142 1.81 11.84 -3.43
N ASN A 143 2.74 12.75 -3.69
CA ASN A 143 3.49 12.78 -4.93
C ASN A 143 4.27 11.48 -5.14
N ALA A 144 4.93 10.95 -4.11
CA ALA A 144 5.61 9.66 -4.20
C ALA A 144 4.66 8.51 -4.57
N TYR A 145 3.48 8.43 -3.92
CA TYR A 145 2.48 7.41 -4.25
C TYR A 145 1.84 7.63 -5.63
N SER A 146 1.67 8.88 -6.05
CA SER A 146 1.14 9.25 -7.36
C SER A 146 2.09 8.89 -8.48
N GLU A 147 3.42 9.00 -8.29
CA GLU A 147 4.41 8.52 -9.27
C GLU A 147 4.37 6.99 -9.40
N ILE A 148 4.29 6.26 -8.28
CA ILE A 148 4.13 4.79 -8.32
C ILE A 148 2.82 4.42 -9.03
N LYS A 149 1.73 5.12 -8.69
CA LYS A 149 0.43 4.91 -9.34
C LYS A 149 0.51 5.19 -10.83
N LYS A 150 1.20 6.26 -11.26
CA LYS A 150 1.37 6.62 -12.68
C LYS A 150 2.12 5.54 -13.46
N LEU A 151 3.12 4.91 -12.84
CA LEU A 151 3.88 3.82 -13.47
C LEU A 151 3.07 2.52 -13.52
N PHE A 152 2.37 2.17 -12.43
CA PHE A 152 1.81 0.83 -12.28
C PHE A 152 0.27 0.77 -12.28
N SER A 153 -0.43 1.87 -12.57
CA SER A 153 -1.90 1.89 -12.59
C SER A 153 -2.50 0.89 -13.56
N PHE A 154 -1.77 0.56 -14.64
CA PHE A 154 -2.20 -0.44 -15.60
C PHE A 154 -2.45 -1.81 -14.94
N LEU A 155 -1.72 -2.19 -13.90
CA LEU A 155 -1.93 -3.48 -13.22
C LEU A 155 -3.31 -3.58 -12.56
N THR A 156 -3.89 -2.46 -12.15
CA THR A 156 -5.20 -2.41 -11.47
C THR A 156 -6.34 -1.98 -12.39
N GLU A 157 -6.04 -1.27 -13.47
CA GLU A 157 -7.04 -0.59 -14.31
C GLU A 157 -6.95 -1.02 -15.79
N TYR A 158 -6.18 -2.06 -16.14
CA TYR A 158 -5.99 -2.50 -17.54
C TYR A 158 -7.29 -2.83 -18.28
N ASP A 159 -8.32 -3.29 -17.56
CA ASP A 159 -9.64 -3.66 -18.10
C ASP A 159 -10.39 -2.43 -18.64
N ARG A 160 -10.20 -1.28 -18.00
CA ARG A 160 -10.86 0.00 -18.31
C ARG A 160 -10.02 0.92 -19.18
N MET A 161 -8.71 0.68 -19.25
CA MET A 161 -7.80 1.48 -20.06
C MET A 161 -7.95 1.20 -21.55
N LYS A 162 -7.92 2.28 -22.35
CA LYS A 162 -7.80 2.18 -23.81
C LYS A 162 -6.43 1.63 -24.17
N TYR A 163 -6.35 1.02 -25.36
CA TYR A 163 -5.13 0.42 -25.86
C TYR A 163 -3.95 1.41 -25.91
N ASP A 164 -4.18 2.62 -26.46
CA ASP A 164 -3.13 3.64 -26.59
C ASP A 164 -2.63 4.12 -25.22
N ASP A 165 -3.53 4.31 -24.25
CA ASP A 165 -3.20 4.74 -22.89
C ASP A 165 -2.39 3.65 -22.16
N LEU A 166 -2.79 2.38 -22.31
CA LEU A 166 -2.09 1.24 -21.75
C LEU A 166 -0.69 1.09 -22.36
N LYS A 167 -0.59 1.21 -23.68
CA LYS A 167 0.69 1.14 -24.40
C LYS A 167 1.64 2.23 -23.92
N ALA A 168 1.18 3.48 -23.82
CA ALA A 168 2.00 4.60 -23.34
C ALA A 168 2.49 4.39 -21.89
N GLN A 169 1.66 3.83 -21.01
CA GLN A 169 2.09 3.49 -19.64
C GLN A 169 3.13 2.37 -19.61
N LEU A 170 2.94 1.31 -20.40
CA LEU A 170 3.91 0.21 -20.50
C LEU A 170 5.26 0.69 -21.09
N GLU A 171 5.24 1.53 -22.12
CA GLU A 171 6.46 2.15 -22.67
C GLU A 171 7.17 3.02 -21.62
N LEU A 172 6.42 3.75 -20.80
CA LEU A 172 6.97 4.52 -19.69
C LEU A 172 7.65 3.62 -18.66
N VAL A 173 7.05 2.47 -18.31
CA VAL A 173 7.62 1.52 -17.35
C VAL A 173 8.88 0.86 -17.90
N VAL A 174 8.84 0.37 -19.14
CA VAL A 174 10.00 -0.26 -19.82
C VAL A 174 11.15 0.74 -19.94
N SER A 175 10.88 2.00 -20.29
CA SER A 175 11.93 3.02 -20.37
C SER A 175 12.51 3.39 -19.00
N THR A 176 11.66 3.44 -17.96
CA THR A 176 12.09 3.72 -16.57
C THR A 176 12.94 2.59 -15.99
N TYR A 177 12.61 1.33 -16.31
CA TYR A 177 13.28 0.12 -15.81
C TYR A 177 13.97 -0.66 -16.94
N SER A 178 14.63 0.04 -17.86
CA SER A 178 15.26 -0.56 -19.05
C SER A 178 16.40 -1.55 -18.75
N SER A 179 16.95 -1.52 -17.54
CA SER A 179 17.91 -2.51 -17.04
C SER A 179 17.26 -3.83 -16.62
N ASP A 180 15.99 -3.80 -16.27
CA ASP A 180 15.28 -4.91 -15.62
C ASP A 180 14.17 -5.49 -16.51
N LEU A 181 13.67 -4.70 -17.47
CA LEU A 181 12.57 -5.07 -18.36
C LEU A 181 13.00 -5.08 -19.83
N GLU A 182 12.68 -6.17 -20.51
CA GLU A 182 12.85 -6.26 -21.96
C GLU A 182 11.73 -5.50 -22.69
N ALA A 183 12.04 -4.95 -23.86
CA ALA A 183 11.05 -4.22 -24.67
C ALA A 183 9.87 -5.11 -25.14
N SER A 184 10.12 -6.41 -25.28
CA SER A 184 9.12 -7.44 -25.62
C SER A 184 8.01 -7.59 -24.59
N VAL A 185 8.23 -7.19 -23.34
CA VAL A 185 7.22 -7.27 -22.26
C VAL A 185 5.95 -6.48 -22.62
N LEU A 186 6.09 -5.44 -23.44
CA LEU A 186 4.95 -4.68 -23.95
C LEU A 186 4.03 -5.55 -24.81
N ASP A 187 4.61 -6.28 -25.76
CA ASP A 187 3.88 -7.16 -26.67
C ASP A 187 3.25 -8.33 -25.91
N ASP A 188 4.01 -8.92 -24.97
CA ASP A 188 3.53 -10.01 -24.11
C ASP A 188 2.33 -9.58 -23.26
N PHE A 189 2.37 -8.37 -22.68
CA PHE A 189 1.29 -7.86 -21.84
C PHE A 189 0.03 -7.54 -22.66
N LEU A 190 0.20 -7.01 -23.87
CA LEU A 190 -0.92 -6.73 -24.77
C LEU A 190 -1.58 -8.03 -25.24
N GLN A 191 -0.79 -9.03 -25.63
CA GLN A 191 -1.29 -10.36 -25.96
C GLN A 191 -2.04 -10.98 -24.77
N PHE A 192 -1.47 -10.86 -23.56
CA PHE A 192 -2.12 -11.35 -22.34
C PHE A 192 -3.47 -10.67 -22.09
N LYS A 193 -3.55 -9.34 -22.25
CA LYS A 193 -4.82 -8.60 -22.14
C LYS A 193 -5.86 -9.09 -23.14
N ASP A 194 -5.46 -9.31 -24.40
CA ASP A 194 -6.37 -9.78 -25.45
C ASP A 194 -6.92 -11.17 -25.12
N ILE A 195 -6.05 -12.09 -24.67
CA ILE A 195 -6.44 -13.44 -24.22
C ILE A 195 -7.45 -13.36 -23.06
N LEU A 196 -7.22 -12.49 -22.08
CA LEU A 196 -8.12 -12.34 -20.93
C LEU A 196 -9.46 -11.69 -21.30
N SER A 197 -9.48 -10.87 -22.33
CA SER A 197 -10.68 -10.11 -22.76
C SER A 197 -11.53 -10.88 -23.77
N SER A 198 -10.96 -11.90 -24.43
CA SER A 198 -11.62 -12.72 -25.43
C SER A 198 -12.50 -13.80 -24.78
N GLU A 199 -13.82 -13.67 -24.91
CA GLU A 199 -14.75 -14.73 -24.48
C GLU A 199 -14.67 -15.97 -25.37
N SER A 200 -14.24 -15.81 -26.63
CA SER A 200 -14.07 -16.90 -27.59
C SER A 200 -12.90 -17.83 -27.29
N ASP A 201 -11.92 -17.36 -26.51
CA ASP A 201 -10.71 -18.13 -26.16
C ASP A 201 -10.84 -18.84 -24.80
N ARG A 202 -12.00 -18.74 -24.15
CA ARG A 202 -12.31 -19.51 -22.93
C ARG A 202 -12.59 -20.96 -23.27
N PHE A 203 -12.24 -21.87 -22.36
CA PHE A 203 -12.63 -23.25 -22.53
C PHE A 203 -14.17 -23.37 -22.51
N PRO A 204 -14.79 -23.93 -23.56
CA PRO A 204 -16.25 -24.00 -23.66
C PRO A 204 -16.86 -24.93 -22.60
N HIS A 205 -16.06 -25.86 -22.09
CA HIS A 205 -16.35 -26.72 -20.94
C HIS A 205 -15.29 -26.41 -19.90
N ARG A 206 -15.51 -26.72 -18.62
CA ARG A 206 -14.52 -26.44 -17.56
C ARG A 206 -13.56 -27.63 -17.36
N PRO A 207 -12.43 -27.75 -18.11
CA PRO A 207 -11.53 -28.88 -17.95
C PRO A 207 -10.86 -28.86 -16.57
N ASN A 208 -10.35 -30.01 -16.14
CA ASN A 208 -9.46 -30.09 -14.98
C ASN A 208 -8.02 -30.26 -15.44
N LEU A 209 -7.20 -29.21 -15.28
CA LEU A 209 -5.78 -29.23 -15.62
C LEU A 209 -4.97 -29.86 -14.48
N VAL A 210 -4.09 -30.78 -14.82
CA VAL A 210 -3.16 -31.37 -13.85
C VAL A 210 -1.84 -30.61 -13.91
N VAL A 211 -1.51 -29.92 -12.83
CA VAL A 211 -0.35 -29.03 -12.74
C VAL A 211 0.75 -29.73 -11.95
N ALA A 212 1.84 -30.07 -12.66
CA ALA A 212 3.04 -30.59 -12.02
C ALA A 212 3.78 -29.46 -11.31
N THR A 213 4.17 -29.68 -10.06
CA THR A 213 4.89 -28.69 -9.26
C THR A 213 5.95 -29.36 -8.37
N GLU A 214 7.07 -28.66 -8.16
CA GLU A 214 8.10 -29.06 -7.22
C GLU A 214 7.80 -28.63 -5.77
N LYS A 215 8.70 -28.97 -4.86
CA LYS A 215 8.57 -28.65 -3.44
C LYS A 215 8.81 -27.16 -3.17
N PHE A 216 7.79 -26.34 -3.39
CA PHE A 216 7.83 -24.92 -3.05
C PHE A 216 7.54 -24.70 -1.54
N ARG A 217 8.20 -23.74 -0.91
CA ARG A 217 8.13 -23.50 0.56
C ARG A 217 6.74 -23.08 1.09
N ALA A 218 5.79 -22.75 0.22
CA ALA A 218 4.48 -22.18 0.57
C ALA A 218 3.31 -23.18 0.50
N VAL A 219 3.53 -24.41 0.99
CA VAL A 219 2.51 -25.48 0.99
C VAL A 219 1.77 -25.49 2.32
N LYS A 220 0.46 -25.23 2.31
CA LYS A 220 -0.43 -25.60 3.42
C LYS A 220 -1.05 -26.96 3.07
N LYS A 221 -0.61 -28.03 3.72
CA LYS A 221 -1.36 -29.29 3.70
C LYS A 221 -2.56 -29.12 4.63
N ASP A 222 -3.77 -29.17 4.09
CA ASP A 222 -4.94 -29.44 4.94
C ASP A 222 -4.79 -30.87 5.45
N VAL A 223 -4.81 -31.03 6.77
CA VAL A 223 -4.79 -32.35 7.42
C VAL A 223 -6.15 -32.99 7.18
N GLY A 224 -6.29 -33.78 6.12
CA GLY A 224 -7.49 -34.57 5.83
C GLY A 224 -7.87 -34.72 4.36
N GLU A 225 -7.34 -33.90 3.44
CA GLU A 225 -7.62 -34.02 2.00
C GLU A 225 -6.36 -34.43 1.22
N GLU A 226 -6.48 -35.40 0.28
CA GLU A 226 -5.42 -35.77 -0.67
C GLU A 226 -5.06 -34.65 -1.66
N LYS A 227 -5.73 -33.50 -1.61
CA LYS A 227 -5.51 -32.37 -2.51
C LYS A 227 -4.52 -31.38 -1.92
N LEU A 228 -3.43 -31.16 -2.65
CA LEU A 228 -2.44 -30.14 -2.33
C LEU A 228 -3.03 -28.75 -2.61
N LYS A 229 -3.00 -27.85 -1.61
CA LYS A 229 -3.26 -26.41 -1.80
C LYS A 229 -1.94 -25.64 -1.69
N TYR A 230 -1.72 -24.74 -2.62
CA TYR A 230 -0.57 -23.85 -2.65
C TYR A 230 -1.03 -22.41 -2.44
N ALA A 231 -0.21 -21.61 -1.77
CA ALA A 231 -0.42 -20.17 -1.62
C ALA A 231 0.83 -19.43 -2.11
N GLY A 232 0.66 -18.21 -2.61
CA GLY A 232 1.76 -17.38 -3.12
C GLY A 232 1.53 -16.92 -4.56
N SER A 233 2.45 -16.11 -5.09
CA SER A 233 2.26 -15.40 -6.36
C SER A 233 1.87 -16.31 -7.53
N PHE A 234 2.50 -17.47 -7.66
CA PHE A 234 2.18 -18.44 -8.72
C PHE A 234 0.81 -19.10 -8.55
N ALA A 235 0.40 -19.43 -7.32
CA ALA A 235 -0.93 -19.97 -7.04
C ALA A 235 -2.01 -18.93 -7.34
N ASN A 236 -1.79 -17.67 -6.97
CA ASN A 236 -2.71 -16.58 -7.26
C ASN A 236 -2.87 -16.35 -8.78
N ILE A 237 -1.76 -16.37 -9.55
CA ILE A 237 -1.82 -16.27 -11.01
C ILE A 237 -2.65 -17.42 -11.60
N LEU A 238 -2.44 -18.64 -11.12
CA LEU A 238 -3.18 -19.81 -11.59
C LEU A 238 -4.67 -19.74 -11.23
N ASP A 239 -5.02 -19.18 -10.06
CA ASP A 239 -6.39 -18.87 -9.68
C ASP A 239 -7.04 -17.89 -10.67
N TYR A 240 -6.37 -16.77 -10.96
CA TYR A 240 -6.85 -15.78 -11.93
C TYR A 240 -7.04 -16.40 -13.32
N LEU A 241 -6.07 -17.18 -13.80
CA LEU A 241 -6.17 -17.88 -15.09
C LEU A 241 -7.34 -18.88 -15.11
N SER A 242 -7.54 -19.62 -14.02
CA SER A 242 -8.61 -20.62 -13.93
C SER A 242 -10.00 -19.99 -14.05
N ILE A 243 -10.17 -18.80 -13.49
CA ILE A 243 -11.41 -18.02 -13.58
C ILE A 243 -11.55 -17.44 -14.98
N SER A 244 -10.52 -16.76 -15.48
CA SER A 244 -10.58 -16.03 -16.74
C SER A 244 -10.71 -16.93 -17.97
N LEU A 245 -10.07 -18.10 -17.96
CA LEU A 245 -10.08 -19.07 -19.06
C LEU A 245 -11.10 -20.20 -18.86
N ASN A 246 -11.83 -20.21 -17.74
CA ASN A 246 -12.83 -21.23 -17.39
C ASN A 246 -12.26 -22.66 -17.28
N PHE A 247 -11.27 -22.87 -16.42
CA PHE A 247 -10.81 -24.21 -16.05
C PHE A 247 -10.82 -24.45 -14.53
N SER A 248 -10.61 -25.69 -14.14
CA SER A 248 -10.28 -26.10 -12.78
C SER A 248 -8.90 -26.75 -12.83
N TYR A 249 -8.20 -26.81 -11.70
CA TYR A 249 -6.87 -27.41 -11.69
C TYR A 249 -6.61 -28.18 -10.40
N THR A 250 -5.66 -29.10 -10.48
CA THR A 250 -5.16 -29.89 -9.36
C THR A 250 -3.66 -30.00 -9.43
N PHE A 251 -3.00 -29.95 -8.28
CA PHE A 251 -1.55 -30.09 -8.22
C PHE A 251 -1.13 -31.54 -8.02
N VAL A 252 -0.11 -31.95 -8.75
CA VAL A 252 0.53 -33.26 -8.60
C VAL A 252 2.04 -33.06 -8.49
N ARG A 253 2.69 -33.91 -7.71
CA ARG A 253 4.15 -33.91 -7.59
C ARG A 253 4.78 -35.03 -8.40
N PRO A 254 5.94 -34.79 -9.02
CA PRO A 254 6.74 -35.88 -9.56
C PRO A 254 7.24 -36.77 -8.41
N SER A 255 7.31 -38.08 -8.66
CA SER A 255 7.76 -39.06 -7.68
C SER A 255 9.21 -38.84 -7.21
N ASP A 256 10.01 -38.15 -8.02
CA ASP A 256 11.42 -37.84 -7.75
C ASP A 256 11.63 -36.40 -7.24
N ASP A 257 10.57 -35.59 -7.09
CA ASP A 257 10.63 -34.17 -6.68
C ASP A 257 11.59 -33.31 -7.54
N THR A 258 11.82 -33.67 -8.81
CA THR A 258 12.73 -32.94 -9.71
C THR A 258 12.04 -32.32 -10.93
N TRP A 259 12.70 -31.31 -11.52
CA TRP A 259 12.31 -30.75 -12.82
C TRP A 259 12.32 -31.80 -13.93
N GLY A 260 13.35 -32.64 -13.97
CA GLY A 260 13.48 -33.72 -14.94
C GLY A 260 14.72 -33.61 -15.84
N GLY A 261 15.31 -34.76 -16.15
CA GLY A 261 16.48 -34.89 -17.04
C GLY A 261 16.26 -35.94 -18.11
N LYS A 262 16.97 -35.79 -19.24
CA LYS A 262 16.96 -36.79 -20.32
C LYS A 262 17.78 -38.01 -19.91
N LYS A 263 17.17 -39.18 -19.95
CA LYS A 263 17.83 -40.47 -19.69
C LYS A 263 18.56 -40.97 -20.93
N ALA A 264 19.43 -41.96 -20.72
CA ALA A 264 20.15 -42.64 -21.80
C ALA A 264 19.23 -43.34 -22.82
N ASP A 265 18.04 -43.75 -22.40
CA ASP A 265 17.00 -44.33 -23.26
C ASP A 265 16.18 -43.27 -24.04
N GLY A 266 16.48 -41.99 -23.87
CA GLY A 266 15.78 -40.87 -24.50
C GLY A 266 14.51 -40.38 -23.78
N SER A 267 14.06 -41.09 -22.73
CA SER A 267 12.92 -40.67 -21.89
C SER A 267 13.31 -39.57 -20.90
N TYR A 268 12.32 -38.90 -20.28
CA TYR A 268 12.55 -37.83 -19.31
C TYR A 268 12.05 -38.22 -17.92
N THR A 269 12.76 -37.79 -16.87
CA THR A 269 12.30 -37.86 -15.45
C THR A 269 11.57 -36.60 -15.01
N GLY A 270 11.17 -36.52 -13.74
CA GLY A 270 10.61 -35.30 -13.15
C GLY A 270 9.33 -34.80 -13.81
N MET A 271 9.06 -33.50 -13.62
CA MET A 271 7.93 -32.80 -14.22
C MET A 271 7.97 -32.87 -15.76
N VAL A 272 9.17 -32.86 -16.36
CA VAL A 272 9.33 -33.03 -17.82
C VAL A 272 8.83 -34.38 -18.29
N GLY A 273 9.17 -35.44 -17.58
CA GLY A 273 8.67 -36.79 -17.82
C GLY A 273 7.17 -36.93 -17.58
N MET A 274 6.59 -36.18 -16.64
CA MET A 274 5.14 -36.21 -16.41
C MET A 274 4.35 -35.62 -17.58
N VAL A 275 4.77 -34.47 -18.12
CA VAL A 275 4.11 -33.90 -19.32
C VAL A 275 4.33 -34.78 -20.54
N ALA A 276 5.54 -35.30 -20.75
CA ALA A 276 5.83 -36.19 -21.87
C ALA A 276 5.01 -37.50 -21.84
N ARG A 277 4.54 -37.91 -20.65
CA ARG A 277 3.68 -39.09 -20.45
C ARG A 277 2.20 -38.72 -20.29
N GLU A 278 1.83 -37.46 -20.52
CA GLU A 278 0.46 -36.94 -20.37
C GLU A 278 -0.13 -37.10 -18.95
N VAL A 279 0.73 -37.30 -17.95
CA VAL A 279 0.35 -37.40 -16.52
C VAL A 279 0.09 -36.01 -15.92
N SER A 280 0.63 -34.96 -16.54
CA SER A 280 0.36 -33.57 -16.22
C SER A 280 0.13 -32.76 -17.50
N THR A 281 -0.79 -31.81 -17.46
CA THR A 281 -1.12 -30.93 -18.59
C THR A 281 -0.24 -29.68 -18.61
N VAL A 282 0.21 -29.20 -17.45
CA VAL A 282 0.99 -27.95 -17.29
C VAL A 282 2.09 -28.16 -16.25
N LYS A 283 3.22 -27.44 -16.40
CA LYS A 283 4.31 -27.37 -15.41
C LYS A 283 4.42 -25.95 -14.85
N LEU A 284 4.69 -25.84 -13.55
CA LEU A 284 5.02 -24.58 -12.87
C LEU A 284 6.31 -24.73 -12.06
#